data_AF-A0A7C5ZCD8-F1
#
_entry.id   AF-A0A7C5ZCD8-F1
#
_cell.length_a   1.000
_cell.length_b   1.000
_cell.length_c   1.000
_cell.angle_alpha   90.00
_cell.angle_beta   90.00
_cell.angle_gamma   90.00
#
_symmetry.space_group_name_H-M   'P 1'
#
loop_
_entity.id
_entity.type
_entity.pdbx_description
1 polymer ?
#
loop_
_entity_poly.entity_id
_entity_poly.type
_entity_poly.pdbx_seq_one_letter_code
_entity_poly.pdbx_strand_id
1 'polypeptide(L)'
;MPVSPPDGKPLIAIFTVMTVDSTDLPFGLQADAAWVVCEGEIWSTWIDEEAPPPEDEDPFRLVRIARNGPKFGPDVLVTAVVRLTDGLSTVYLLRADNQYIYRTD
;
A
#
# COMPACT_ATOMS: atom_id res chain seq x y z
N MET A 1 27.05 -7.85 11.92
CA MET A 1 26.01 -7.49 10.94
C MET A 1 24.76 -8.29 11.33
N PRO A 2 23.55 -7.70 11.41
CA PRO A 2 22.38 -8.52 11.68
C PRO A 2 22.18 -9.42 10.45
N VAL A 3 22.24 -10.72 10.69
CA VAL A 3 22.02 -11.75 9.66
C VAL A 3 20.52 -11.79 9.42
N SER A 4 20.08 -11.37 8.23
CA SER A 4 18.69 -11.58 7.80
C SER A 4 18.35 -13.07 7.97
N PRO A 5 17.16 -13.43 8.49
CA PRO A 5 16.78 -14.83 8.62
C PRO A 5 16.95 -15.56 7.29
N PRO A 6 17.26 -16.88 7.30
CA PRO A 6 17.44 -17.67 6.08
C PRO A 6 16.28 -17.52 5.08
N ASP A 7 15.09 -17.25 5.61
CA ASP A 7 13.84 -17.16 4.86
C ASP A 7 13.45 -15.71 4.46
N GLY A 8 14.33 -14.71 4.60
CA GLY A 8 14.02 -13.31 4.28
C GLY A 8 13.08 -12.60 5.26
N LYS A 9 12.89 -11.28 5.06
CA LYS A 9 11.98 -10.44 5.86
C LYS A 9 10.56 -10.47 5.26
N PRO A 10 9.49 -10.33 6.07
CA PRO A 10 8.13 -10.16 5.57
C PRO A 10 8.00 -8.94 4.62
N LEU A 11 7.04 -8.99 3.69
CA LEU A 11 6.76 -7.88 2.79
C LEU A 11 6.29 -6.64 3.58
N ILE A 12 6.80 -5.48 3.17
CA ILE A 12 6.27 -4.17 3.54
C ILE A 12 5.75 -3.54 2.25
N ALA A 13 4.49 -3.13 2.25
CA ALA A 13 3.85 -2.44 1.13
C ALA A 13 3.61 -0.98 1.51
N ILE A 14 4.02 -0.08 0.61
CA ILE A 14 3.71 1.35 0.70
C ILE A 14 2.69 1.65 -0.40
N PHE A 15 1.45 1.92 0.01
CA PHE A 15 0.38 2.31 -0.90
C PHE A 15 0.38 3.82 -1.05
N THR A 16 0.59 4.29 -2.27
CA THR A 16 0.51 5.72 -2.61
C THR A 16 -0.67 5.94 -3.54
N VAL A 17 -1.66 6.69 -3.05
CA VAL A 17 -2.82 7.13 -3.83
C VAL A 17 -2.65 8.61 -4.11
N MET A 18 -2.75 9.03 -5.37
CA MET A 18 -2.58 10.42 -5.75
C MET A 18 -3.58 10.84 -6.83
N THR A 19 -3.88 12.13 -6.88
CA THR A 19 -4.58 12.70 -8.03
C THR A 19 -3.66 12.72 -9.25
N VAL A 20 -4.25 12.54 -10.43
CA VAL A 20 -3.50 12.53 -11.70
C VAL A 20 -3.16 13.94 -12.20
N ASP A 21 -3.89 14.94 -11.73
CA ASP A 21 -3.79 16.35 -12.12
C ASP A 21 -3.17 17.23 -11.01
N SER A 22 -2.66 16.60 -9.95
CA SER A 22 -2.07 17.28 -8.78
C SER A 22 -3.05 18.19 -8.03
N THR A 23 -4.35 17.96 -8.17
CA THR A 23 -5.36 18.63 -7.34
C THR A 23 -5.44 17.99 -5.95
N ASP A 24 -5.94 18.73 -4.97
CA ASP A 24 -6.11 18.23 -3.60
C ASP A 24 -6.99 16.98 -3.57
N LEU A 25 -6.63 16.04 -2.69
CA LEU A 25 -7.48 14.89 -2.43
C LEU A 25 -8.83 15.31 -1.83
N PRO A 26 -9.91 14.59 -2.14
CA PRO A 26 -11.20 14.82 -1.52
C PRO A 26 -11.12 14.85 0.01
N PHE A 27 -11.82 15.80 0.63
CA PHE A 27 -11.85 15.92 2.08
C PHE A 27 -12.31 14.61 2.75
N GLY A 28 -11.56 14.19 3.76
CA GLY A 28 -11.86 12.98 4.53
C GLY A 28 -11.57 11.67 3.78
N LEU A 29 -10.89 11.71 2.64
CA LEU A 29 -10.44 10.50 1.97
C LEU A 29 -9.44 9.75 2.85
N GLN A 30 -9.73 8.48 3.12
CA GLN A 30 -8.90 7.57 3.90
C GLN A 30 -8.71 6.28 3.13
N ALA A 31 -7.64 5.55 3.49
CA ALA A 31 -7.37 4.20 3.04
C ALA A 31 -7.18 3.32 4.27
N ASP A 32 -8.04 2.32 4.44
CA ASP A 32 -8.11 1.51 5.67
C ASP A 32 -7.94 0.01 5.41
N ALA A 33 -7.98 -0.44 4.15
CA ALA A 33 -7.68 -1.81 3.78
C ALA A 33 -6.98 -1.89 2.42
N ALA A 34 -6.18 -2.93 2.24
CA ALA A 34 -5.57 -3.25 0.97
C ALA A 34 -5.47 -4.76 0.73
N TRP A 35 -5.33 -5.10 -0.56
CA TRP A 35 -5.06 -6.43 -1.05
C TRP A 35 -3.89 -6.39 -2.01
N VAL A 36 -2.99 -7.36 -1.87
CA VAL A 36 -1.92 -7.61 -2.85
C VAL A 36 -2.16 -8.98 -3.44
N VAL A 37 -2.39 -9.04 -4.75
CA VAL A 37 -2.64 -10.27 -5.49
C VAL A 37 -1.39 -10.65 -6.27
N CYS A 38 -0.84 -11.82 -5.97
CA CYS A 38 0.35 -12.39 -6.60
C CYS A 38 0.05 -13.82 -7.06
N GLU A 39 0.00 -14.08 -8.36
CA GLU A 39 -0.14 -15.43 -8.95
C GLU A 39 -1.26 -16.31 -8.33
N GLY A 40 -2.39 -15.71 -7.93
CA GLY A 40 -3.52 -16.42 -7.33
C GLY A 40 -3.53 -16.47 -5.80
N GLU A 41 -2.44 -16.05 -5.15
CA GLU A 41 -2.40 -15.76 -3.73
C GLU A 41 -2.86 -14.32 -3.47
N ILE A 42 -3.60 -14.12 -2.38
CA ILE A 42 -4.09 -12.80 -1.96
C ILE A 42 -3.63 -12.55 -0.54
N TRP A 43 -2.82 -11.52 -0.36
CA TRP A 43 -2.61 -10.93 0.94
C TRP A 43 -3.67 -9.87 1.21
N SER A 44 -4.42 -10.01 2.30
CA SER A 44 -5.41 -9.01 2.76
C SER A 44 -4.91 -8.38 4.05
N THR A 45 -5.04 -7.05 4.16
CA THR A 45 -4.59 -6.32 5.36
C THR A 45 -5.49 -5.13 5.64
N TRP A 46 -5.79 -4.92 6.92
CA TRP A 46 -6.29 -3.64 7.41
C TRP A 46 -5.08 -2.75 7.68
N ILE A 47 -5.13 -1.53 7.18
CA ILE A 47 -4.03 -0.57 7.28
C ILE A 47 -4.24 0.20 8.57
N ASP A 48 -3.36 -0.02 9.54
CA ASP A 48 -3.29 0.78 10.76
C ASP A 48 -2.84 2.22 10.42
N GLU A 49 -3.04 3.20 11.32
CA GLU A 49 -2.70 4.63 11.13
C GLU A 49 -1.17 4.92 11.03
N GLU A 50 -0.38 3.99 10.49
CA GLU A 50 1.01 4.26 10.11
C GLU A 50 1.01 5.10 8.82
N ALA A 51 1.03 6.42 9.02
CA ALA A 51 1.22 7.43 8.00
C ALA A 51 2.67 7.97 8.04
N PRO A 52 3.15 8.61 6.96
CA PRO A 52 4.38 9.39 7.00
C PRO A 52 4.31 10.49 8.08
N PRO A 53 5.45 11.05 8.50
CA PRO A 53 5.49 12.27 9.29
C PRO A 53 4.64 13.39 8.65
N PRO A 54 3.99 14.27 9.43
CA PRO A 54 3.15 15.35 8.89
C PRO A 54 3.87 16.28 7.89
N GLU A 55 5.19 16.39 8.01
CA GLU A 55 6.04 17.16 7.08
C GLU A 55 6.18 16.54 5.68
N ASP A 56 5.86 15.24 5.54
CA ASP A 56 5.83 14.50 4.27
C ASP A 56 4.41 14.35 3.71
N GLU A 57 3.40 14.89 4.41
CA GLU A 57 2.02 14.96 3.92
C GLU A 57 1.93 15.95 2.77
N ASP A 58 1.33 15.50 1.68
CA ASP A 58 1.17 16.24 0.44
C ASP A 58 -0.33 16.27 0.12
N PRO A 59 -0.95 17.45 -0.11
CA PRO A 59 -2.41 17.57 -0.25
C PRO A 59 -3.00 16.74 -1.39
N PHE A 60 -2.21 16.40 -2.41
CA PHE A 60 -2.67 15.58 -3.54
C PHE A 60 -2.28 14.10 -3.42
N ARG A 61 -1.70 13.67 -2.29
CA ARG A 61 -1.15 12.32 -2.10
C ARG A 61 -1.43 11.74 -0.72
N LEU A 62 -2.00 10.55 -0.70
CA LEU A 62 -2.27 9.72 0.48
C LEU A 62 -1.30 8.56 0.49
N VAL A 63 -0.49 8.46 1.54
CA VAL A 63 0.46 7.36 1.73
C VAL A 63 0.07 6.52 2.93
N ARG A 64 0.07 5.19 2.76
CA ARG A 64 -0.21 4.22 3.80
C ARG A 64 0.78 3.07 3.77
N ILE A 65 1.17 2.61 4.95
CA ILE A 65 2.15 1.54 5.10
C ILE A 65 1.44 0.32 5.68
N ALA A 66 1.62 -0.84 5.04
CA ALA A 66 1.23 -2.13 5.59
C ALA A 66 2.47 -3.00 5.75
N ARG A 67 2.58 -3.69 6.88
CA ARG A 67 3.74 -4.51 7.27
C ARG A 67 3.31 -5.95 7.52
N ASN A 68 4.30 -6.82 7.70
CA ASN A 68 4.10 -8.24 8.01
C ASN A 68 3.34 -9.01 6.92
N GLY A 69 3.53 -8.63 5.66
CA GLY A 69 2.97 -9.34 4.52
C GLY A 69 3.67 -10.67 4.22
N PRO A 70 3.10 -11.50 3.33
CA PRO A 70 3.69 -12.76 2.94
C PRO A 70 5.04 -12.55 2.26
N LYS A 71 5.81 -13.62 2.17
CA LYS A 71 7.10 -13.63 1.51
C LYS A 71 6.90 -13.87 0.02
N PHE A 72 6.37 -12.87 -0.67
CA PHE A 72 6.43 -12.85 -2.12
C PHE A 72 7.90 -12.70 -2.54
N GLY A 73 8.31 -13.50 -3.52
CA GLY A 73 9.67 -13.43 -4.04
C GLY A 73 9.98 -12.03 -4.59
N PRO A 74 11.25 -11.61 -4.62
CA PRO A 74 11.60 -10.42 -5.38
C PRO A 74 11.34 -10.65 -6.87
N ASP A 75 11.27 -9.57 -7.62
CA ASP A 75 11.20 -9.58 -9.08
C ASP A 75 9.88 -10.12 -9.67
N VAL A 76 8.80 -10.08 -8.88
CA VAL A 76 7.44 -10.45 -9.31
C VAL A 76 6.55 -9.22 -9.52
N LEU A 77 5.56 -9.37 -10.42
CA LEU A 77 4.51 -8.39 -10.64
C LEU A 77 3.26 -8.78 -9.85
N VAL A 78 2.70 -7.80 -9.14
CA VAL A 78 1.49 -7.96 -8.34
C VAL A 78 0.42 -6.97 -8.77
N THR A 79 -0.83 -7.28 -8.43
CA THR A 79 -1.92 -6.29 -8.45
C THR A 79 -2.14 -5.79 -7.04
N ALA A 80 -2.05 -4.48 -6.85
CA ALA A 80 -2.43 -3.83 -5.60
C ALA A 80 -3.87 -3.32 -5.72
N VAL A 81 -4.69 -3.59 -4.72
CA VAL A 81 -6.03 -3.02 -4.58
C VAL A 81 -6.11 -2.32 -3.23
N VAL A 82 -6.58 -1.08 -3.21
CA VAL A 82 -6.76 -0.30 -1.98
C VAL A 82 -8.23 0.06 -1.82
N ARG A 83 -8.76 -0.15 -0.62
CA ARG A 83 -10.07 0.35 -0.22
C ARG A 83 -9.92 1.78 0.25
N LEU A 84 -10.70 2.66 -0.38
CA LEU A 84 -10.83 4.04 0.04
C LEU A 84 -12.20 4.29 0.63
N THR A 85 -12.26 5.18 1.61
CA THR A 85 -13.49 5.74 2.16
C THR A 85 -13.42 7.25 2.12
N ASP A 86 -14.47 7.92 1.66
CA ASP A 86 -14.56 9.39 1.75
C ASP A 86 -15.20 9.85 3.07
N GLY A 87 -15.23 11.16 3.30
CA GLY A 87 -15.88 11.76 4.46
C GLY A 87 -17.39 11.53 4.56
N LEU A 88 -18.03 10.97 3.51
CA LEU A 88 -19.44 10.60 3.48
C LEU A 88 -19.65 9.08 3.65
N SER A 89 -18.59 8.35 4.00
CA SER A 89 -18.60 6.89 4.14
C SER A 89 -18.87 6.11 2.85
N THR A 90 -18.71 6.74 1.68
CA THR A 90 -18.73 6.04 0.40
C THR A 90 -17.46 5.22 0.25
N VAL A 91 -17.59 4.01 -0.26
CA VAL A 91 -16.48 3.06 -0.43
C VAL A 91 -16.08 2.97 -1.90
N TYR A 92 -14.77 3.04 -2.15
CA TYR A 92 -14.17 2.85 -3.47
C TYR A 92 -13.08 1.79 -3.40
N LEU A 93 -12.86 1.07 -4.51
CA LEU A 93 -11.71 0.20 -4.68
C LEU A 93 -10.86 0.75 -5.83
N LEU A 94 -9.62 1.11 -5.53
CA LEU A 94 -8.64 1.47 -6.55
C LEU A 94 -7.74 0.28 -6.83
N ARG A 95 -7.58 -0.06 -8.11
CA ARG A 95 -6.72 -1.14 -8.59
C ARG A 95 -5.53 -0.56 -9.33
N ALA A 96 -4.34 -1.06 -9.01
CA ALA A 96 -3.10 -0.81 -9.72
C ALA A 96 -2.48 -2.15 -10.13
N ASP A 97 -2.43 -2.39 -11.44
CA ASP A 97 -1.86 -3.60 -12.02
C ASP A 97 -0.35 -3.47 -12.25
N ASN A 98 0.32 -4.62 -12.41
CA ASN A 98 1.74 -4.70 -12.78
C ASN A 98 2.67 -3.90 -11.85
N GLN A 99 2.38 -3.91 -10.55
CA GLN A 99 3.24 -3.30 -9.54
C GLN A 99 4.39 -4.23 -9.22
N TYR A 100 5.62 -3.72 -9.24
CA TYR A 100 6.81 -4.56 -9.08
C TYR A 100 7.23 -4.63 -7.61
N ILE A 101 7.51 -5.84 -7.11
CA ILE A 101 8.08 -6.03 -5.78
C ILE A 101 9.60 -5.99 -5.86
N TYR A 102 10.17 -4.91 -5.29
CA TYR A 102 11.62 -4.74 -5.19
C TYR A 102 12.16 -5.48 -3.95
N ARG A 103 13.38 -6.02 -4.09
CA ARG A 103 14.15 -6.49 -2.95
C ARG A 103 14.69 -5.29 -2.17
N THR A 104 14.31 -5.20 -0.90
CA THR A 104 15.00 -4.35 0.08
C THR A 104 15.93 -5.25 0.89
N ASP A 105 17.23 -5.08 0.73
CA ASP A 105 18.28 -5.85 1.42
C ASP A 105 18.26 -5.72 2.96
#